data_AF-A0A846XC50-F1
#
_entry.id   AF-A0A846XC50-F1
#
_cell.length_a   1.000
_cell.length_b   1.000
_cell.length_c   1.000
_cell.angle_alpha   90.00
_cell.angle_beta   90.00
_cell.angle_gamma   90.00
#
_symmetry.space_group_name_H-M   'P 1'
#
loop_
_entity.id
_entity.type
_entity.pdbx_description
1 polymer ?
#
loop_
_entity_poly.entity_id
_entity_poly.type
_entity_poly.pdbx_seq_one_letter_code
_entity_poly.pdbx_strand_id
1 'polypeptide(L)'
;MTGQPTEPDSPSPAPDSDRPAVVVPLDPERIGHWRRVVAEREPLDRVELDALAAILDRVRARKRATTDTDTGSDPHQYPNAA
;
A
#
# COMPACT_ATOMS: atom_id res chain seq x y z
N MET A 1 10.66 -40.19 28.05
CA MET A 1 10.24 -39.92 26.66
C MET A 1 9.19 -38.81 26.72
N THR A 2 9.54 -37.59 26.33
CA THR A 2 8.62 -36.44 26.30
C THR A 2 8.53 -35.96 24.86
N GLY A 3 7.43 -36.30 24.19
CA GLY A 3 7.11 -35.79 22.86
C GLY A 3 6.75 -34.32 22.95
N GLN A 4 7.45 -33.46 22.21
CA GLN A 4 7.00 -32.10 21.99
C GLN A 4 5.80 -32.10 21.03
N PRO A 5 4.77 -31.27 21.26
CA PRO A 5 3.74 -31.03 20.26
C PRO A 5 4.37 -30.22 19.11
N THR A 6 4.35 -30.77 17.90
CA THR A 6 4.68 -30.06 16.67
C THR A 6 3.66 -28.95 16.46
N GLU A 7 4.12 -27.70 16.52
CA GLU A 7 3.35 -26.53 16.11
C GLU A 7 2.97 -26.68 14.63
N PRO A 8 1.70 -26.50 14.23
CA PRO A 8 1.32 -26.62 12.83
C PRO A 8 1.92 -25.45 12.05
N ASP A 9 2.80 -25.78 11.09
CA ASP A 9 3.29 -24.87 10.06
C ASP A 9 2.08 -24.17 9.42
N SER A 10 1.89 -22.90 9.76
CA SER A 10 0.87 -22.08 9.13
C SER A 10 1.31 -21.88 7.68
N PRO A 11 0.54 -22.32 6.66
CA PRO A 11 0.95 -22.14 5.28
C PRO A 11 0.99 -20.64 5.00
N SER A 12 2.20 -20.11 4.84
CA SER A 12 2.41 -18.75 4.36
C SER A 12 1.66 -18.64 3.02
N PRO A 13 0.71 -17.71 2.86
CA PRO A 13 -0.05 -17.61 1.63
C PRO A 13 0.93 -17.37 0.48
N ALA A 14 0.96 -18.30 -0.48
CA ALA A 14 1.83 -18.23 -1.63
C ALA A 14 1.60 -16.88 -2.36
N PRO A 15 2.66 -16.15 -2.73
CA PRO A 15 2.51 -14.91 -3.46
C PRO A 15 1.85 -15.22 -4.82
N ASP A 16 0.72 -14.56 -5.05
CA ASP A 16 -0.09 -14.63 -6.26
C ASP A 16 0.81 -14.37 -7.49
N SER A 17 1.20 -15.44 -8.19
CA SER A 17 2.30 -15.44 -9.16
C SER A 17 1.95 -14.68 -10.46
N ASP A 18 0.68 -14.32 -10.65
CA ASP A 18 0.19 -13.55 -11.80
C ASP A 18 0.14 -12.03 -11.55
N ARG A 19 0.47 -11.57 -10.34
CA ARG A 19 0.59 -10.12 -10.10
C ARG A 19 1.95 -9.66 -10.60
N PRO A 20 2.05 -8.74 -11.59
CA PRO A 20 3.34 -8.21 -11.99
C PRO A 20 4.01 -7.63 -10.75
N ALA A 21 5.17 -8.18 -10.40
CA ALA A 21 5.98 -7.70 -9.30
C ALA A 21 6.38 -6.27 -9.64
N VAL A 22 5.67 -5.29 -9.05
CA VAL A 22 6.05 -3.89 -9.15
C VAL A 22 7.33 -3.76 -8.34
N VAL A 23 8.48 -3.91 -9.01
CA VAL A 23 9.79 -3.66 -8.43
C VAL A 23 9.92 -2.15 -8.29
N VAL A 24 9.40 -1.63 -7.18
CA VAL A 24 9.65 -0.26 -6.78
C VAL A 24 11.12 -0.22 -6.35
N PRO A 25 11.99 0.57 -7.00
CA PRO A 25 13.35 0.74 -6.51
C PRO A 25 13.28 1.38 -5.13
N LEU A 26 13.56 0.58 -4.10
CA LEU A 26 13.64 1.04 -2.73
C LEU A 26 15.08 1.45 -2.47
N ASP A 27 15.27 2.73 -2.26
CA ASP A 27 16.54 3.30 -1.82
C ASP A 27 16.90 2.74 -0.42
N PRO A 28 18.02 2.01 -0.27
CA PRO A 28 18.46 1.45 1.00
C PRO A 28 18.66 2.51 2.09
N GLU A 29 19.12 3.71 1.74
CA GLU A 29 19.33 4.81 2.68
C GLU A 29 17.99 5.30 3.23
N ARG A 30 16.99 5.40 2.34
CA ARG A 30 15.62 5.75 2.71
C ARG A 30 15.00 4.70 3.64
N ILE A 31 15.25 3.41 3.42
CA ILE A 31 14.82 2.35 4.34
C ILE A 31 15.48 2.53 5.71
N GLY A 32 16.79 2.74 5.74
CA GLY A 32 17.55 2.96 6.98
C GLY A 32 17.03 4.18 7.77
N HIS A 33 16.74 5.27 7.06
CA HIS A 33 16.14 6.48 7.64
C HIS A 33 14.80 6.17 8.31
N TRP A 34 13.86 5.55 7.59
CA TRP A 34 12.53 5.25 8.15
C TRP A 34 12.59 4.25 9.31
N ARG A 35 13.51 3.28 9.28
CA ARG A 35 13.72 2.37 10.42
C ARG A 35 14.12 3.12 11.68
N ARG A 36 15.01 4.11 11.57
CA ARG A 36 15.40 4.96 12.71
C ARG A 36 14.21 5.78 13.23
N VAL A 37 13.47 6.42 12.33
CA VAL A 37 12.29 7.23 12.69
C VAL A 37 11.22 6.40 13.40
N VAL A 38 11.00 5.16 12.99
CA VAL A 38 10.03 4.26 13.63
C VAL A 38 10.55 3.72 14.96
N ALA A 39 11.86 3.46 15.08
CA ALA A 39 12.45 2.96 16.33
C ALA A 39 12.28 3.92 17.52
N GLU A 40 12.13 5.22 17.25
CA GLU A 40 11.94 6.26 18.27
C GLU A 40 10.46 6.52 18.61
N ARG A 41 9.51 5.83 17.95
CA ARG A 41 8.08 6.05 18.10
C ARG A 41 7.40 4.91 18.87
N GLU A 42 6.35 5.25 19.61
CA GLU A 42 5.47 4.25 20.20
C GLU A 42 4.80 3.40 19.10
N PRO A 43 4.68 2.08 19.32
CA PRO A 43 3.99 1.20 18.39
C PRO A 43 2.52 1.57 18.33
N LEU A 44 1.98 1.66 17.12
CA LEU A 44 0.56 1.91 16.91
C LEU A 44 -0.26 0.68 17.29
N ASP A 45 -1.40 0.93 17.93
CA ASP A 45 -2.34 -0.14 18.25
C ASP A 45 -3.13 -0.60 17.01
N ARG A 46 -3.89 -1.68 17.17
CA ARG A 46 -4.67 -2.25 16.06
C ARG A 46 -5.71 -1.26 15.52
N VAL A 47 -6.34 -0.50 16.39
CA VAL A 47 -7.41 0.45 16.03
C VAL A 47 -6.82 1.61 15.22
N GLU A 48 -5.66 2.11 15.63
CA GLU A 48 -4.92 3.15 14.92
C GLU A 48 -4.47 2.68 13.53
N LEU A 49 -3.97 1.44 13.42
CA LEU A 49 -3.60 0.84 12.15
C LEU A 49 -4.82 0.65 11.22
N ASP A 50 -5.96 0.22 11.75
CA ASP A 50 -7.20 0.08 10.99
C ASP A 50 -7.72 1.45 10.51
N ALA A 51 -7.60 2.50 11.34
CA ALA A 51 -7.94 3.86 10.95
C ALA A 51 -7.04 4.38 9.80
N LEU A 52 -5.73 4.12 9.86
CA LEU A 52 -4.80 4.46 8.78
C LEU A 52 -5.13 3.71 7.48
N ALA A 53 -5.48 2.43 7.57
CA ALA A 53 -5.89 1.64 6.41
C ALA A 53 -7.14 2.25 5.73
N ALA A 54 -8.15 2.64 6.51
CA ALA A 54 -9.37 3.28 5.99
C ALA A 54 -9.07 4.60 5.26
N ILE A 55 -8.13 5.41 5.79
CA ILE A 55 -7.70 6.66 5.13
C ILE A 55 -7.04 6.35 3.79
N LEU A 56 -6.11 5.38 3.75
CA LEU A 56 -5.42 4.99 2.52
C LEU A 56 -6.40 4.47 1.46
N ASP A 57 -7.39 3.69 1.86
CA ASP A 57 -8.41 3.18 0.95
C ASP A 57 -9.31 4.29 0.40
N ARG A 58 -9.67 5.28 1.22
CA ARG A 58 -10.37 6.48 0.75
C ARG A 58 -9.54 7.27 -0.27
N VAL A 59 -8.25 7.43 -0.03
CA VAL A 59 -7.34 8.12 -0.98
C VAL A 59 -7.22 7.34 -2.28
N ARG A 60 -7.09 6.01 -2.22
CA ARG A 60 -7.07 5.14 -3.41
C ARG A 60 -8.37 5.19 -4.19
N ALA A 61 -9.52 5.17 -3.50
CA ALA A 61 -10.83 5.31 -4.11
C ALA A 61 -10.97 6.65 -4.84
N ARG A 62 -10.55 7.75 -4.20
CA ARG A 62 -10.54 9.08 -4.84
C ARG A 62 -9.66 9.11 -6.09
N LYS A 63 -8.45 8.54 -6.01
CA LYS A 63 -7.52 8.49 -7.16
C LYS A 63 -8.15 7.75 -8.35
N ARG A 64 -8.81 6.61 -8.10
CA ARG A 64 -9.52 5.85 -9.14
C ARG A 64 -10.63 6.67 -9.80
N ALA A 65 -11.48 7.32 -9.00
CA ALA A 65 -12.55 8.17 -9.51
C ALA A 65 -12.05 9.33 -10.40
N THR A 66 -10.92 9.96 -10.05
CA THR A 66 -10.32 11.03 -10.87
C THR A 66 -9.72 10.49 -12.17
N THR A 67 -9.06 9.33 -12.13
CA THR A 67 -8.45 8.73 -13.33
C THR A 67 -9.48 8.21 -14.32
N ASP A 68 -10.62 7.68 -13.86
CA ASP A 68 -11.71 7.25 -14.74
C ASP A 68 -12.39 8.43 -15.46
N THR A 69 -12.33 9.65 -14.89
CA THR A 69 -12.93 10.85 -15.49
C THR A 69 -12.09 11.43 -16.64
N ASP A 70 -10.77 11.17 -16.65
CA ASP A 70 -9.84 11.70 -17.66
C ASP A 70 -9.79 10.87 -18.96
N THR A 71 -10.55 9.78 -19.06
CA THR A 71 -10.61 8.95 -20.28
C THR A 71 -11.68 9.41 -21.29
N GLY A 72 -12.35 10.55 -21.04
CA GLY A 72 -13.49 11.01 -21.83
C GLY A 72 -13.50 12.48 -22.28
N SER A 73 -12.49 13.28 -21.94
CA SER A 73 -12.41 14.67 -22.38
C SER A 73 -11.06 14.98 -23.02
N ASP A 74 -11.12 15.23 -24.32
CA ASP A 74 -10.06 15.77 -25.16
C ASP A 74 -9.32 16.95 -24.46
N PRO A 75 -7.99 16.87 -24.25
CA PRO A 75 -7.23 17.90 -23.55
C PRO A 75 -7.01 19.20 -24.37
N HIS A 76 -7.60 19.31 -25.57
CA HIS A 76 -7.41 20.45 -26.48
C HIS A 76 -8.65 21.31 -26.75
N GLN A 77 -9.69 21.26 -25.91
CA GLN A 77 -10.78 22.26 -26.03
C GLN A 77 -10.38 23.60 -25.42
N TYR A 78 -9.71 24.42 -26.24
CA TYR A 78 -9.64 25.87 -26.04
C TYR A 78 -11.03 26.47 -26.29
N PRO A 79 -11.52 27.39 -25.43
CA PRO A 79 -12.77 28.09 -25.68
C PRO A 79 -12.60 29.01 -26.89
N ASN A 80 -13.36 28.75 -27.97
CA ASN A 80 -13.52 29.72 -29.04
C ASN A 80 -14.20 30.96 -28.46
N ALA A 81 -13.44 32.04 -28.32
CA ALA A 81 -14.00 33.37 -28.10
C ALA A 81 -14.77 33.75 -29.37
N ALA A 82 -16.09 33.93 -29.21
CA ALA A 82 -16.98 34.51 -30.21
C ALA A 82 -16.93 36.05 -30.16
#